data_AF-A0A351SFH7-F1
#
_entry.id   AF-A0A351SFH7-F1
#
_cell.length_a   1.000
_cell.length_b   1.000
_cell.length_c   1.000
_cell.angle_alpha   90.00
_cell.angle_beta   90.00
_cell.angle_gamma   90.00
#
_symmetry.space_group_name_H-M   'P 1'
#
loop_
_entity.id
_entity.type
_entity.pdbx_description
1 polymer ?
#
loop_
_entity_poly.entity_id
_entity_poly.type
_entity_poly.pdbx_seq_one_letter_code
_entity_poly.pdbx_strand_id
1 'polypeptide(L)'
;MIRVNRLIRTNLLVALCLLVAACGTQRYVPSKDRASPSLDEEITQAMGEGRPLAAIRLLDKHMADAPPKLKFELQIQASEILFDSGYPELAANRLNQLPADQVHSELEDRKKILQAQAWLYQSQPDLALATLPNFSGAMQQSTQVRLLETRARGFTQTNQLSKALLDRQALSSLLSGNPEAQTSNYDKIWALLSKQSDEVLLMQKAQHQNTELIGWIKFALAINAARRERIDLAEEYQNWAAFHPGHPLVSSYGQLLLEKISRT
;
A
#
# COMPACT_ATOMS: atom_id res chain seq x y z
N MET A 1 30.40 77.82 4.11
CA MET A 1 30.07 76.38 4.26
C MET A 1 29.80 75.74 2.88
N ILE A 2 30.85 75.54 2.07
CA ILE A 2 30.77 74.83 0.78
C ILE A 2 32.14 74.15 0.59
N ARG A 3 32.27 72.84 0.86
CA ARG A 3 33.40 71.95 0.43
C ARG A 3 33.37 70.56 1.11
N VAL A 4 32.26 69.81 1.05
CA VAL A 4 32.27 68.39 1.50
C VAL A 4 31.57 67.42 0.51
N ASN A 5 30.63 67.88 -0.33
CA ASN A 5 29.81 66.98 -1.15
C ASN A 5 30.43 66.42 -2.46
N ARG A 6 31.70 66.72 -2.79
CA ARG A 6 32.34 66.18 -4.03
C ARG A 6 33.13 64.89 -3.85
N LEU A 7 33.54 64.52 -2.63
CA LEU A 7 34.35 63.31 -2.40
C LEU A 7 33.53 62.02 -2.18
N ILE A 8 32.23 62.13 -1.91
CA ILE A 8 31.36 60.95 -1.68
C ILE A 8 30.82 60.38 -3.01
N ARG A 9 30.65 61.22 -4.04
CA ARG A 9 30.10 60.78 -5.34
C ARG A 9 31.08 60.00 -6.22
N THR A 10 32.39 60.23 -6.09
CA THR A 10 33.39 59.51 -6.88
C THR A 10 33.70 58.11 -6.33
N ASN A 11 33.53 57.88 -5.02
CA ASN A 11 33.72 56.56 -4.43
C ASN A 11 32.54 55.58 -4.66
N LEU A 12 31.35 56.09 -4.96
CA LEU A 12 30.19 55.23 -5.25
C LEU A 12 30.23 54.61 -6.67
N LEU A 13 30.96 55.23 -7.60
CA LEU A 13 31.04 54.77 -9.00
C LEU A 13 32.11 53.68 -9.23
N VAL A 14 33.13 53.60 -8.38
CA VAL A 14 34.15 52.53 -8.46
C VAL A 14 33.64 51.23 -7.81
N ALA A 15 32.79 51.31 -6.79
CA ALA A 15 32.22 50.13 -6.14
C ALA A 15 31.17 49.39 -7.01
N LEU A 16 30.50 50.08 -7.94
CA LEU A 16 29.48 49.46 -8.80
C LEU A 16 30.08 48.68 -9.98
N CYS A 17 31.32 48.99 -10.40
CA CYS A 17 32.00 48.25 -11.49
C CYS A 17 32.62 46.91 -11.06
N LEU A 18 32.77 46.65 -9.76
CA LEU A 18 33.33 45.37 -9.27
C LEU A 18 32.29 44.26 -9.07
N LEU A 19 30.99 44.55 -9.19
CA LEU A 19 29.92 43.55 -9.03
C LEU A 19 29.45 42.91 -10.34
N VAL A 20 29.92 43.37 -11.50
CA VAL A 20 29.48 42.85 -12.82
C VAL A 20 30.44 41.78 -13.38
N ALA A 21 31.58 41.53 -12.74
CA ALA A 21 32.57 40.55 -13.20
C ALA A 21 32.38 39.13 -12.60
N ALA A 22 31.30 38.89 -11.83
CA ALA A 22 30.98 37.58 -11.26
C ALA A 22 29.87 36.83 -12.05
N CYS A 23 29.58 37.23 -13.29
CA CYS A 23 28.94 36.35 -14.25
C CYS A 23 29.94 35.28 -14.69
N GLY A 24 30.16 34.31 -13.79
CA GLY A 24 30.81 33.06 -14.12
C GLY A 24 30.02 32.43 -15.26
N THR A 25 30.62 32.41 -16.44
CA THR A 25 30.22 31.54 -17.54
C THR A 25 30.37 30.12 -17.06
N GLN A 26 29.29 29.60 -16.47
CA GLN A 26 29.17 28.20 -16.10
C GLN A 26 29.33 27.42 -17.40
N ARG A 27 30.55 26.89 -17.61
CA ARG A 27 30.86 26.04 -18.75
C ARG A 27 29.84 24.92 -18.72
N TYR A 28 28.94 24.93 -19.70
CA TYR A 28 28.10 23.80 -20.02
C TYR A 28 29.04 22.67 -20.43
N VAL A 29 29.42 21.86 -19.45
CA VAL A 29 30.03 20.55 -19.70
C VAL A 29 28.84 19.68 -20.08
N PRO A 30 28.73 19.23 -21.34
CA PRO A 30 27.71 18.25 -21.70
C PRO A 30 28.01 17.02 -20.84
N SER A 31 27.13 16.70 -19.89
CA SER A 31 27.26 15.47 -19.11
C SER A 31 27.10 14.31 -20.09
N LYS A 32 28.23 13.74 -20.51
CA LYS A 32 28.28 12.71 -21.55
C LYS A 32 27.73 11.35 -21.06
N ASP A 33 27.31 11.25 -19.80
CA ASP A 33 26.90 10.00 -19.15
C ASP A 33 25.66 10.19 -18.25
N ARG A 34 24.57 10.78 -18.74
CA ARG A 34 23.26 10.37 -18.20
C ARG A 34 22.82 9.19 -19.04
N ALA A 35 23.16 7.98 -18.58
CA ALA A 35 22.52 6.77 -19.07
C ALA A 35 21.00 7.01 -19.08
N SER A 36 20.33 6.62 -20.16
CA SER A 36 18.87 6.64 -20.19
C SER A 36 18.34 5.86 -18.99
N PRO A 37 17.30 6.35 -18.31
CA PRO A 37 16.72 5.63 -17.17
C PRO A 37 16.37 4.20 -17.56
N SER A 38 16.50 3.27 -16.61
CA SER A 38 16.02 1.91 -16.82
C SER A 38 14.49 1.88 -16.89
N LEU A 39 13.90 0.85 -17.52
CA LEU A 39 12.44 0.70 -17.55
C LEU A 39 11.82 0.75 -16.15
N ASP A 40 12.45 0.11 -15.18
CA ASP A 40 11.97 0.07 -13.79
C ASP A 40 12.01 1.46 -13.13
N GLU A 41 13.02 2.28 -13.44
CA GLU A 41 13.10 3.68 -13.00
C GLU A 41 11.98 4.51 -13.63
N GLU A 42 11.71 4.35 -14.93
CA GLU A 42 10.63 5.07 -15.61
C GLU A 42 9.25 4.68 -15.08
N ILE A 43 9.02 3.39 -14.82
CA ILE A 43 7.79 2.88 -14.19
C ILE A 43 7.65 3.46 -12.78
N THR A 44 8.71 3.39 -11.97
CA THR A 44 8.70 3.89 -10.59
C THR A 44 8.42 5.38 -10.55
N GLN A 45 9.04 6.15 -11.44
CA GLN A 45 8.80 7.58 -11.58
C GLN A 45 7.35 7.86 -11.98
N ALA A 46 6.83 7.18 -13.00
CA ALA A 46 5.45 7.34 -13.44
C ALA A 46 4.45 7.02 -12.32
N MET A 47 4.70 5.97 -11.54
CA MET A 47 3.89 5.60 -10.37
C MET A 47 3.99 6.64 -9.25
N GLY A 48 5.19 7.13 -8.94
CA GLY A 48 5.40 8.19 -7.93
C GLY A 48 4.74 9.51 -8.29
N GLU A 49 4.57 9.80 -9.57
CA GLU A 49 3.82 10.96 -10.08
C GLU A 49 2.30 10.72 -10.17
N GLY A 50 1.80 9.56 -9.73
CA GLY A 50 0.37 9.21 -9.79
C GLY A 50 -0.14 8.99 -11.21
N ARG A 51 0.73 8.58 -12.15
CA ARG A 51 0.41 8.36 -13.57
C ARG A 51 0.51 6.87 -13.94
N PRO A 52 -0.33 5.99 -13.35
CA PRO A 52 -0.22 4.54 -13.55
C PRO A 52 -0.42 4.14 -15.01
N LEU A 53 -1.33 4.80 -15.75
CA LEU A 53 -1.53 4.51 -17.18
C LEU A 53 -0.32 4.88 -18.04
N ALA A 54 0.53 5.82 -17.60
CA ALA A 54 1.79 6.10 -18.28
C ALA A 54 2.79 4.94 -18.08
N ALA A 55 2.87 4.38 -16.86
CA ALA A 55 3.66 3.18 -16.59
C ALA A 55 3.20 1.98 -17.45
N ILE A 56 1.89 1.80 -17.62
CA ILE A 56 1.36 0.76 -18.51
C ILE A 56 1.79 0.97 -19.97
N ARG A 57 1.77 2.20 -20.48
CA ARG A 57 2.23 2.49 -21.85
C ARG A 57 3.73 2.20 -22.04
N LEU A 58 4.54 2.43 -21.01
CA LEU A 58 5.96 2.05 -21.03
C LEU A 58 6.10 0.54 -21.16
N LEU A 59 5.38 -0.23 -20.34
CA LEU A 59 5.35 -1.70 -20.45
C LEU A 59 4.88 -2.16 -21.83
N ASP A 60 3.83 -1.54 -22.38
CA ASP A 60 3.29 -1.87 -23.70
C ASP A 60 4.32 -1.68 -24.82
N LYS A 61 5.10 -0.60 -24.76
CA LYS A 61 6.21 -0.35 -25.69
C LYS A 61 7.27 -1.44 -25.60
N HIS A 62 7.65 -1.85 -24.40
CA HIS A 62 8.65 -2.90 -24.20
C HIS A 62 8.14 -4.30 -24.61
N MET A 63 6.83 -4.55 -24.48
CA MET A 63 6.22 -5.81 -24.89
C MET A 63 6.17 -6.04 -26.40
N ALA A 64 6.29 -4.99 -27.22
CA ALA A 64 6.22 -5.09 -28.68
C ALA A 64 7.31 -6.00 -29.25
N ASP A 65 8.53 -5.87 -28.71
CA ASP A 65 9.73 -6.58 -29.17
C ASP A 65 10.24 -7.63 -28.16
N ALA A 66 9.50 -7.83 -27.06
CA ALA A 66 9.92 -8.75 -26.00
C ALA A 66 9.79 -10.23 -26.41
N PRO A 67 10.76 -11.09 -26.03
CA PRO A 67 10.61 -12.54 -26.14
C PRO A 67 9.37 -13.04 -25.38
N PRO A 68 8.77 -14.19 -25.75
CA PRO A 68 7.48 -14.64 -25.21
C PRO A 68 7.39 -14.68 -23.67
N LYS A 69 8.44 -15.16 -23.00
CA LYS A 69 8.50 -15.20 -21.52
C LYS A 69 8.48 -13.81 -20.90
N LEU A 70 9.35 -12.91 -21.38
CA LEU A 70 9.43 -11.54 -20.88
C LEU A 70 8.12 -10.80 -21.18
N LYS A 71 7.56 -10.99 -22.36
CA LYS A 71 6.26 -10.42 -22.73
C LYS A 71 5.18 -10.82 -21.72
N PHE A 72 5.09 -12.10 -21.36
CA PHE A 72 4.13 -12.58 -20.38
C PHE A 72 4.35 -11.96 -19.00
N GLU A 73 5.60 -11.89 -18.54
CA GLU A 73 5.95 -11.24 -17.28
C GLU A 73 5.54 -9.75 -17.25
N LEU A 74 5.81 -9.00 -18.32
CA LEU A 74 5.39 -7.60 -18.46
C LEU A 74 3.85 -7.46 -18.51
N GLN A 75 3.13 -8.41 -19.12
CA GLN A 75 1.66 -8.40 -19.13
C GLN A 75 1.08 -8.63 -17.72
N ILE A 76 1.69 -9.53 -16.94
CA ILE A 76 1.33 -9.75 -15.53
C ILE A 76 1.61 -8.50 -14.70
N GLN A 77 2.81 -7.92 -14.81
CA GLN A 77 3.19 -6.68 -14.10
C GLN A 77 2.24 -5.52 -14.42
N ALA A 78 1.87 -5.35 -15.69
CA ALA A 78 0.92 -4.33 -16.09
C ALA A 78 -0.46 -4.55 -15.46
N SER A 79 -0.92 -5.80 -15.39
CA SER A 79 -2.20 -6.15 -14.77
C SER A 79 -2.18 -5.90 -13.25
N GLU A 80 -1.06 -6.19 -12.59
CA GLU A 80 -0.84 -5.85 -11.17
C GLU A 80 -0.94 -4.34 -10.93
N ILE A 81 -0.22 -3.53 -11.72
CA ILE A 81 -0.28 -2.07 -11.62
C ILE A 81 -1.71 -1.56 -11.80
N LEU A 82 -2.47 -2.10 -12.77
CA LEU A 82 -3.85 -1.70 -13.00
C LEU A 82 -4.76 -2.03 -11.81
N PHE A 83 -4.65 -3.21 -11.20
CA PHE A 83 -5.41 -3.53 -9.98
C PHE A 83 -5.03 -2.62 -8.82
N ASP A 84 -3.74 -2.43 -8.58
CA ASP A 84 -3.23 -1.65 -7.45
C ASP A 84 -3.59 -0.16 -7.57
N SER A 85 -3.74 0.32 -8.81
CA SER A 85 -4.07 1.71 -9.11
C SER A 85 -5.57 1.97 -9.26
N GLY A 86 -6.43 1.00 -8.96
CA GLY A 86 -7.88 1.18 -8.98
C GLY A 86 -8.52 1.07 -10.36
N TYR A 87 -7.89 0.39 -11.33
CA TYR A 87 -8.44 0.10 -12.66
C TYR A 87 -8.71 -1.42 -12.87
N PRO A 88 -9.54 -2.05 -12.02
CA PRO A 88 -9.74 -3.50 -12.04
C PRO A 88 -10.38 -4.01 -13.34
N GLU A 89 -11.23 -3.22 -13.99
CA GLU A 89 -11.85 -3.58 -15.27
C GLU A 89 -10.81 -3.68 -16.39
N LEU A 90 -9.91 -2.69 -16.50
CA LEU A 90 -8.82 -2.72 -17.46
C LEU A 90 -7.86 -3.89 -17.18
N ALA A 91 -7.57 -4.16 -15.91
CA ALA A 91 -6.76 -5.29 -15.51
C ALA A 91 -7.40 -6.63 -15.94
N ALA A 92 -8.69 -6.83 -15.64
CA ALA A 92 -9.42 -8.04 -16.02
C ALA A 92 -9.47 -8.24 -17.54
N ASN A 93 -9.71 -7.18 -18.31
CA ASN A 93 -9.70 -7.24 -19.77
C ASN A 93 -8.33 -7.64 -20.31
N ARG A 94 -7.23 -7.15 -19.70
CA ARG A 94 -5.87 -7.54 -20.07
C ARG A 94 -5.59 -9.00 -19.74
N LEU A 95 -6.01 -9.49 -18.57
CA LEU A 95 -5.85 -10.90 -18.19
C LEU A 95 -6.53 -11.87 -19.16
N ASN A 96 -7.70 -11.52 -19.69
CA ASN A 96 -8.43 -12.36 -20.64
C ASN A 96 -7.70 -12.55 -21.97
N GLN A 97 -6.71 -11.70 -22.27
CA GLN A 97 -5.88 -11.78 -23.47
C GLN A 97 -4.59 -12.59 -23.24
N LEU A 98 -4.33 -13.02 -22.01
CA LEU A 98 -3.16 -13.83 -21.69
C LEU A 98 -3.31 -15.25 -22.25
N PRO A 99 -2.24 -15.83 -22.81
CA PRO A 99 -2.27 -17.23 -23.23
C PRO A 99 -2.53 -18.16 -22.03
N ALA A 100 -3.30 -19.22 -22.28
CA ALA A 100 -3.64 -20.21 -21.27
C ALA A 100 -2.42 -21.03 -20.82
N ASP A 101 -1.50 -21.30 -21.75
CA ASP A 101 -0.43 -22.29 -21.59
C ASP A 101 0.95 -21.63 -21.49
N GLN A 102 1.42 -21.31 -20.27
CA GLN A 102 2.83 -21.02 -20.01
C GLN A 102 3.33 -21.75 -18.76
N VAL A 103 4.56 -22.27 -18.84
CA VAL A 103 5.09 -23.31 -17.92
C VAL A 103 5.90 -22.70 -16.75
N HIS A 104 5.66 -21.43 -16.39
CA HIS A 104 6.39 -20.77 -15.30
C HIS A 104 5.54 -20.73 -14.04
N SER A 105 5.81 -21.65 -13.10
CA SER A 105 5.00 -21.85 -11.88
C SER A 105 4.74 -20.56 -11.10
N GLU A 106 5.75 -19.70 -10.95
CA GLU A 106 5.58 -18.42 -10.24
C GLU A 106 4.67 -17.42 -10.99
N LEU A 107 4.81 -17.34 -12.32
CA LEU A 107 3.95 -16.45 -13.13
C LEU A 107 2.51 -16.97 -13.17
N GLU A 108 2.32 -18.30 -13.13
CA GLU A 108 1.00 -18.91 -13.01
C GLU A 108 0.34 -18.63 -11.66
N ASP A 109 1.08 -18.66 -10.56
CA ASP A 109 0.54 -18.26 -9.24
C ASP A 109 0.12 -16.79 -9.22
N ARG A 110 0.95 -15.90 -9.76
CA ARG A 110 0.62 -14.47 -9.92
C ARG A 110 -0.63 -14.29 -10.79
N LYS A 111 -0.70 -14.97 -11.94
CA LYS A 111 -1.87 -14.96 -12.84
C LYS A 111 -3.15 -15.42 -12.13
N LYS A 112 -3.11 -16.53 -11.38
CA LYS A 112 -4.26 -17.03 -10.60
C LYS A 112 -4.72 -16.03 -9.55
N ILE A 113 -3.79 -15.36 -8.86
CA ILE A 113 -4.13 -14.31 -7.90
C ILE A 113 -4.84 -13.15 -8.61
N LEU A 114 -4.35 -12.72 -9.78
CA LEU A 114 -4.98 -11.66 -10.57
C LEU A 114 -6.37 -12.07 -11.11
N GLN A 115 -6.53 -13.32 -11.52
CA GLN A 115 -7.83 -13.88 -11.90
C GLN A 115 -8.81 -13.87 -10.72
N ALA A 116 -8.35 -14.26 -9.53
CA ALA A 116 -9.16 -14.16 -8.31
C ALA A 116 -9.53 -12.70 -7.99
N GLN A 117 -8.63 -11.73 -8.19
CA GLN A 117 -8.96 -10.31 -8.04
C GLN A 117 -10.03 -9.85 -9.02
N ALA A 118 -10.00 -10.33 -10.27
CA ALA A 118 -11.06 -10.09 -11.26
C ALA A 118 -12.40 -10.69 -10.81
N TRP A 119 -12.40 -11.92 -10.29
CA TRP A 119 -13.61 -12.54 -9.73
C TRP A 119 -14.19 -11.77 -8.55
N LEU A 120 -13.36 -11.27 -7.63
CA LEU A 120 -13.81 -10.42 -6.51
C LEU A 120 -14.40 -9.09 -6.99
N TYR A 121 -13.85 -8.51 -8.06
CA TYR A 121 -14.41 -7.30 -8.66
C TYR A 121 -15.80 -7.57 -9.26
N GLN A 122 -16.00 -8.76 -9.84
CA GLN A 122 -17.28 -9.21 -10.37
C GLN A 122 -18.23 -9.77 -9.31
N SER A 123 -17.94 -9.59 -8.02
CA SER A 123 -18.75 -10.13 -6.90
C SER A 123 -18.93 -11.65 -6.94
N GLN A 124 -17.92 -12.39 -7.41
CA GLN A 124 -17.88 -13.85 -7.44
C GLN A 124 -16.80 -14.39 -6.48
N PRO A 125 -16.96 -14.21 -5.16
CA PRO A 125 -15.91 -14.54 -4.20
C PRO A 125 -15.63 -16.03 -4.06
N ASP A 126 -16.62 -16.90 -4.28
CA ASP A 126 -16.38 -18.36 -4.23
C ASP A 126 -15.47 -18.83 -5.36
N LEU A 127 -15.67 -18.31 -6.59
CA LEU A 127 -14.76 -18.56 -7.71
C LEU A 127 -13.39 -17.96 -7.46
N ALA A 128 -13.32 -16.77 -6.86
CA ALA A 128 -12.05 -16.16 -6.48
C ALA A 128 -11.27 -17.08 -5.55
N LEU A 129 -11.89 -17.52 -4.45
CA LEU A 129 -11.27 -18.40 -3.46
C LEU A 129 -10.87 -19.76 -4.05
N ALA A 130 -11.66 -20.32 -4.97
CA ALA A 130 -11.34 -21.57 -5.65
C ALA A 130 -10.19 -21.43 -6.66
N THR A 131 -9.99 -20.23 -7.23
CA THR A 131 -8.93 -19.95 -8.21
C THR A 131 -7.56 -19.75 -7.55
N LEU A 132 -7.54 -19.24 -6.31
CA LEU A 132 -6.29 -18.88 -5.63
C LEU A 132 -5.31 -20.06 -5.49
N PRO A 133 -4.00 -19.82 -5.69
CA PRO A 133 -3.00 -20.83 -5.42
C PRO A 133 -2.88 -21.10 -3.92
N ASN A 134 -2.31 -22.26 -3.58
CA ASN A 134 -1.94 -22.56 -2.21
C ASN A 134 -0.79 -21.65 -1.76
N PHE A 135 -0.85 -21.19 -0.52
CA PHE A 135 0.25 -20.41 0.05
C PHE A 135 1.53 -21.26 0.12
N SER A 136 2.65 -20.68 -0.29
CA SER A 136 3.98 -21.29 -0.19
C SER A 136 4.99 -20.29 0.32
N GLY A 137 5.81 -20.71 1.29
CA GLY A 137 6.92 -19.91 1.81
C GLY A 137 8.01 -19.60 0.77
N ALA A 138 8.03 -20.33 -0.35
CA ALA A 138 8.95 -20.11 -1.46
C ALA A 138 8.50 -19.01 -2.44
N MET A 139 7.23 -18.55 -2.35
CA MET A 139 6.76 -17.41 -3.13
C MET A 139 7.51 -16.14 -2.75
N GLN A 140 7.70 -15.22 -3.70
CA GLN A 140 8.13 -13.86 -3.39
C GLN A 140 7.18 -13.20 -2.39
N GLN A 141 7.72 -12.37 -1.49
CA GLN A 141 6.95 -11.70 -0.45
C GLN A 141 5.82 -10.83 -1.03
N SER A 142 6.04 -10.16 -2.15
CA SER A 142 5.00 -9.39 -2.87
C SER A 142 3.82 -10.27 -3.30
N THR A 143 4.11 -11.47 -3.82
CA THR A 143 3.11 -12.48 -4.20
C THR A 143 2.37 -13.01 -2.97
N GLN A 144 3.07 -13.28 -1.87
CA GLN A 144 2.46 -13.70 -0.59
C GLN A 144 1.48 -12.64 -0.07
N VAL A 145 1.89 -11.37 -0.07
CA VAL A 145 1.04 -10.25 0.35
C VAL A 145 -0.20 -10.15 -0.55
N ARG A 146 -0.05 -10.19 -1.87
CA ARG A 146 -1.19 -10.12 -2.80
C ARG A 146 -2.14 -11.30 -2.63
N LEU A 147 -1.61 -12.51 -2.44
CA LEU A 147 -2.39 -13.72 -2.18
C LEU A 147 -3.24 -13.56 -0.93
N LEU A 148 -2.62 -13.24 0.21
CA LEU A 148 -3.32 -13.11 1.49
C LEU A 148 -4.33 -11.96 1.48
N GLU A 149 -4.01 -10.83 0.84
CA GLU A 149 -4.94 -9.70 0.70
C GLU A 149 -6.18 -10.12 -0.11
N THR A 150 -5.97 -10.81 -1.23
CA THR A 150 -7.04 -11.29 -2.11
C THR A 150 -7.89 -12.34 -1.39
N ARG A 151 -7.25 -13.26 -0.67
CA ARG A 151 -7.94 -14.31 0.10
C ARG A 151 -8.77 -13.73 1.25
N ALA A 152 -8.21 -12.79 2.02
CA ALA A 152 -8.92 -12.07 3.07
C ALA A 152 -10.15 -11.31 2.53
N ARG A 153 -10.03 -10.67 1.36
CA ARG A 153 -11.17 -10.01 0.69
C ARG A 153 -12.25 -11.00 0.28
N GLY A 154 -11.88 -12.15 -0.29
CA GLY A 154 -12.83 -13.22 -0.62
C GLY A 154 -13.56 -13.77 0.60
N PHE A 155 -12.84 -14.04 1.69
CA PHE A 155 -13.46 -14.45 2.96
C PHE A 155 -14.35 -13.37 3.55
N THR A 156 -14.00 -12.09 3.40
CA THR A 156 -14.84 -10.97 3.83
C THR A 156 -16.17 -10.93 3.06
N GLN A 157 -16.13 -11.05 1.72
CA GLN A 157 -17.34 -11.04 0.89
C GLN A 157 -18.25 -12.27 1.12
N THR A 158 -17.69 -13.37 1.62
CA THR A 158 -18.44 -14.60 1.98
C THR A 158 -18.76 -14.71 3.47
N ASN A 159 -18.58 -13.63 4.24
CA ASN A 159 -18.83 -13.58 5.70
C ASN A 159 -18.05 -14.63 6.53
N GLN A 160 -16.91 -15.11 6.02
CA GLN A 160 -16.02 -16.04 6.72
C GLN A 160 -15.03 -15.28 7.61
N LEU A 161 -15.55 -14.60 8.65
CA LEU A 161 -14.80 -13.69 9.52
C LEU A 161 -13.50 -14.29 10.07
N SER A 162 -13.56 -15.49 10.64
CA SER A 162 -12.39 -16.15 11.26
C SER A 162 -11.24 -16.32 10.26
N LYS A 163 -11.54 -16.76 9.04
CA LYS A 163 -10.54 -16.95 7.99
C LYS A 163 -10.00 -15.62 7.47
N ALA A 164 -10.86 -14.61 7.32
CA ALA A 164 -10.42 -13.26 6.95
C ALA A 164 -9.45 -12.68 7.99
N LEU A 165 -9.73 -12.83 9.29
CA LEU A 165 -8.86 -12.35 10.36
C LEU A 165 -7.51 -13.08 10.41
N LEU A 166 -7.48 -14.38 10.16
CA LEU A 166 -6.23 -15.15 10.09
C LEU A 166 -5.34 -14.67 8.95
N ASP A 167 -5.90 -14.44 7.76
CA ASP A 167 -5.14 -13.91 6.62
C ASP A 167 -4.63 -12.48 6.88
N ARG A 168 -5.45 -11.65 7.53
CA ARG A 168 -5.08 -10.29 7.94
C ARG A 168 -3.97 -10.30 8.99
N GLN A 169 -4.00 -11.23 9.93
CA GLN A 169 -2.94 -11.39 10.93
C GLN A 169 -1.63 -11.85 10.26
N ALA A 170 -1.68 -12.80 9.33
CA ALA A 170 -0.51 -13.22 8.57
C ALA A 170 0.07 -12.07 7.73
N LEU A 171 -0.78 -11.20 7.15
CA LEU A 171 -0.35 -9.98 6.47
C LEU A 171 0.37 -9.00 7.40
N SER A 172 -0.08 -8.81 8.64
CA SER A 172 0.57 -7.88 9.59
C SER A 172 2.08 -8.17 9.74
N SER A 173 2.45 -9.46 9.77
CA SER A 173 3.86 -9.89 9.87
C SER A 173 4.66 -9.57 8.60
N LEU A 174 4.09 -9.84 7.43
CA LEU A 174 4.74 -9.56 6.13
C LEU A 174 4.86 -8.06 5.81
N LEU A 175 4.02 -7.22 6.42
CA LEU A 175 3.97 -5.78 6.18
C LEU A 175 4.78 -4.96 7.20
N SER A 176 5.48 -5.61 8.14
CA SER A 176 6.26 -4.94 9.20
C SER A 176 7.30 -3.94 8.69
N GLY A 177 7.82 -4.11 7.47
CA GLY A 177 8.74 -3.17 6.82
C GLY A 177 8.06 -2.01 6.06
N ASN A 178 6.73 -1.96 6.01
CA ASN A 178 5.95 -0.93 5.31
C ASN A 178 4.84 -0.39 6.23
N PRO A 179 5.12 0.69 6.99
CA PRO A 179 4.18 1.23 7.98
C PRO A 179 2.82 1.66 7.41
N GLU A 180 2.79 2.17 6.18
CA GLU A 180 1.55 2.60 5.52
C GLU A 180 0.66 1.40 5.16
N ALA A 181 1.24 0.40 4.50
CA ALA A 181 0.53 -0.83 4.16
C ALA A 181 0.06 -1.57 5.43
N GLN A 182 0.88 -1.56 6.48
CA GLN A 182 0.53 -2.13 7.77
C GLN A 182 -0.67 -1.41 8.42
N THR A 183 -0.65 -0.08 8.41
CA THR A 183 -1.78 0.75 8.89
C THR A 183 -3.06 0.45 8.10
N SER A 184 -2.97 0.36 6.78
CA SER A 184 -4.11 -0.03 5.93
C SER A 184 -4.66 -1.41 6.29
N ASN A 185 -3.78 -2.37 6.61
CA ASN A 185 -4.21 -3.69 7.06
C ASN A 185 -4.92 -3.64 8.43
N TYR A 186 -4.43 -2.82 9.36
CA TYR A 186 -5.07 -2.59 10.65
C TYR A 186 -6.47 -1.96 10.53
N ASP A 187 -6.63 -0.98 9.65
CA ASP A 187 -7.95 -0.38 9.37
C ASP A 187 -8.93 -1.47 8.87
N LYS A 188 -8.47 -2.42 8.05
CA LYS A 188 -9.29 -3.55 7.56
C LYS A 188 -9.63 -4.55 8.67
N ILE A 189 -8.70 -4.85 9.59
CA ILE A 189 -8.98 -5.67 10.78
C ILE A 189 -10.05 -5.00 11.64
N TRP A 190 -9.90 -3.71 11.92
CA TRP A 190 -10.88 -2.94 12.68
C TRP A 190 -12.24 -2.91 12.00
N ALA A 191 -12.30 -2.68 10.68
CA ALA A 191 -13.54 -2.67 9.92
C ALA A 191 -14.29 -4.02 9.95
N LEU A 192 -13.56 -5.14 10.06
CA LEU A 192 -14.15 -6.47 10.23
C LEU A 192 -14.75 -6.64 11.63
N LEU A 193 -14.01 -6.25 12.68
CA LEU A 193 -14.38 -6.48 14.08
C LEU A 193 -15.44 -5.49 14.59
N SER A 194 -15.36 -4.22 14.22
CA SER A 194 -16.25 -3.15 14.70
C SER A 194 -17.72 -3.31 14.29
N LYS A 195 -18.01 -4.21 13.35
CA LYS A 195 -19.36 -4.54 12.87
C LYS A 195 -19.99 -5.74 13.58
N GLN A 196 -19.24 -6.42 14.44
CA GLN A 196 -19.66 -7.67 15.06
C GLN A 196 -20.32 -7.42 16.41
N SER A 197 -21.25 -8.32 16.78
CA SER A 197 -21.82 -8.36 18.13
C SER A 197 -20.81 -8.92 19.14
N ASP A 198 -21.03 -8.63 20.42
CA ASP A 198 -20.19 -9.17 21.51
C ASP A 198 -20.18 -10.70 21.51
N GLU A 199 -21.30 -11.35 21.17
CA GLU A 199 -21.39 -12.81 21.04
C GLU A 199 -20.43 -13.35 19.96
N VAL A 200 -20.45 -12.76 18.77
CA VAL A 200 -19.56 -13.17 17.66
C VAL A 200 -18.10 -12.92 18.04
N LEU A 201 -17.79 -11.77 18.66
CA LEU A 201 -16.44 -11.44 19.11
C LEU A 201 -15.94 -12.42 20.17
N LEU A 202 -16.77 -12.79 21.15
CA LEU A 202 -16.42 -13.77 22.17
C LEU A 202 -16.18 -15.17 21.57
N MET A 203 -17.00 -15.59 20.61
CA MET A 203 -16.77 -16.83 19.86
C MET A 203 -15.43 -16.78 19.11
N GLN A 204 -15.13 -15.68 18.41
CA GLN A 204 -13.84 -15.53 17.72
C GLN A 204 -12.67 -15.57 18.71
N LYS A 205 -12.77 -14.87 19.84
CA LYS A 205 -11.74 -14.89 20.88
C LYS A 205 -11.43 -16.31 21.37
N ALA A 206 -12.43 -17.19 21.48
CA ALA A 206 -12.25 -18.57 21.91
C ALA A 206 -11.59 -19.48 20.83
N GLN A 207 -11.68 -19.10 19.55
CA GLN A 207 -11.17 -19.87 18.42
C GLN A 207 -9.70 -19.59 18.09
N HIS A 208 -9.15 -18.47 18.56
CA HIS A 208 -7.80 -18.02 18.20
C HIS A 208 -6.83 -18.12 19.38
N GLN A 209 -5.56 -18.40 19.09
CA GLN A 209 -4.47 -18.44 20.07
C GLN A 209 -3.47 -17.28 19.89
N ASN A 210 -3.54 -16.57 18.76
CA ASN A 210 -2.65 -15.47 18.46
C ASN A 210 -2.95 -14.27 19.38
N THR A 211 -1.95 -13.81 20.13
CA THR A 211 -2.09 -12.75 21.14
C THR A 211 -2.43 -11.38 20.56
N GLU A 212 -1.92 -11.05 19.36
CA GLU A 212 -2.26 -9.83 18.64
C GLU A 212 -3.73 -9.86 18.23
N LEU A 213 -4.19 -10.92 17.57
CA LEU A 213 -5.58 -11.03 17.15
C LEU A 213 -6.56 -11.05 18.35
N ILE A 214 -6.20 -11.73 19.44
CA ILE A 214 -6.97 -11.68 20.70
C ILE A 214 -7.02 -10.25 21.25
N GLY A 215 -5.92 -9.48 21.16
CA GLY A 215 -5.86 -8.08 21.55
C GLY A 215 -6.84 -7.22 20.77
N TRP A 216 -6.86 -7.35 19.44
CA TRP A 216 -7.83 -6.71 18.56
C TRP A 216 -9.28 -7.01 18.92
N ILE A 217 -9.60 -8.28 19.17
CA ILE A 217 -10.96 -8.70 19.54
C ILE A 217 -11.35 -8.14 20.91
N LYS A 218 -10.44 -8.17 21.89
CA LYS A 218 -10.66 -7.57 23.21
C LYS A 218 -10.87 -6.05 23.11
N PHE A 219 -10.16 -5.37 22.22
CA PHE A 219 -10.36 -3.95 21.98
C PHE A 219 -11.76 -3.67 21.43
N ALA A 220 -12.22 -4.44 20.43
CA ALA A 220 -13.57 -4.30 19.89
C ALA A 220 -14.66 -4.52 20.96
N LEU A 221 -14.49 -5.54 21.82
CA LEU A 221 -15.38 -5.79 22.97
C LEU A 221 -15.39 -4.60 23.95
N ALA A 222 -14.24 -4.04 24.27
CA ALA A 222 -14.09 -2.89 25.16
C ALA A 222 -14.82 -1.66 24.61
N ILE A 223 -14.63 -1.36 23.31
CA ILE A 223 -15.33 -0.25 22.65
C ILE A 223 -16.85 -0.47 22.62
N ASN A 224 -17.32 -1.69 22.36
CA ASN A 224 -18.75 -2.00 22.40
C ASN A 224 -19.34 -1.80 23.81
N ALA A 225 -18.62 -2.23 24.85
CA ALA A 225 -19.03 -2.04 26.23
C ALA A 225 -19.07 -0.57 26.62
N ALA A 226 -18.02 0.20 26.32
CA ALA A 226 -17.97 1.62 26.62
C ALA A 226 -19.09 2.40 25.94
N ARG A 227 -19.41 2.09 24.68
CA ARG A 227 -20.56 2.71 23.97
C ARG A 227 -21.90 2.41 24.63
N ARG A 228 -22.13 1.14 25.00
CA ARG A 228 -23.37 0.69 25.63
C ARG A 228 -23.55 1.31 27.02
N GLU A 229 -22.47 1.41 27.78
CA GLU A 229 -22.46 1.87 29.17
C GLU A 229 -22.17 3.38 29.31
N ARG A 230 -21.93 4.07 28.18
CA ARG A 230 -21.59 5.49 28.10
C ARG A 230 -20.33 5.85 28.90
N ILE A 231 -19.36 4.95 28.90
CA ILE A 231 -18.01 5.15 29.46
C ILE A 231 -17.20 5.99 28.46
N ASP A 232 -16.27 6.81 28.97
CA ASP A 232 -15.33 7.53 28.11
C ASP A 232 -14.44 6.54 27.32
N LEU A 233 -14.50 6.63 25.98
CA LEU A 233 -13.71 5.77 25.10
C LEU A 233 -12.21 5.95 25.32
N ALA A 234 -11.76 7.15 25.71
CA ALA A 234 -10.35 7.40 25.99
C ALA A 234 -9.90 6.67 27.26
N GLU A 235 -10.73 6.67 28.32
CA GLU A 235 -10.47 5.91 29.53
C GLU A 235 -10.43 4.41 29.25
N GLU A 236 -11.41 3.89 28.52
CA GLU A 236 -11.47 2.46 28.18
C GLU A 236 -10.28 2.02 27.32
N TYR A 237 -9.85 2.86 26.37
CA TYR A 237 -8.64 2.61 25.59
C TYR A 237 -7.39 2.55 26.48
N GLN A 238 -7.24 3.44 27.47
CA GLN A 238 -6.08 3.40 28.38
C GLN A 238 -6.09 2.13 29.25
N ASN A 239 -7.26 1.75 29.76
CA ASN A 239 -7.43 0.51 30.52
C ASN A 239 -7.04 -0.70 29.66
N TRP A 240 -7.54 -0.78 28.44
CA TRP A 240 -7.20 -1.84 27.49
C TRP A 240 -5.69 -1.83 27.18
N ALA A 241 -5.09 -0.67 26.91
CA ALA A 241 -3.68 -0.53 26.54
C ALA A 241 -2.73 -1.00 27.67
N ALA A 242 -3.09 -0.79 28.93
CA ALA A 242 -2.33 -1.26 30.09
C ALA A 242 -2.17 -2.80 30.14
N PHE A 243 -3.16 -3.55 29.64
CA PHE A 243 -3.10 -5.01 29.54
C PHE A 243 -2.47 -5.51 28.24
N HIS A 244 -2.17 -4.62 27.29
CA HIS A 244 -1.70 -4.94 25.94
C HIS A 244 -0.50 -4.07 25.49
N PRO A 245 0.55 -3.88 26.31
CA PRO A 245 1.59 -2.85 26.08
C PRO A 245 2.42 -3.03 24.80
N GLY A 246 2.43 -4.21 24.18
CA GLY A 246 3.14 -4.48 22.92
C GLY A 246 2.22 -4.59 21.69
N HIS A 247 0.93 -4.30 21.83
CA HIS A 247 -0.02 -4.43 20.73
C HIS A 247 0.07 -3.25 19.74
N PRO A 248 -0.15 -3.44 18.43
CA PRO A 248 -0.06 -2.35 17.44
C PRO A 248 -0.98 -1.15 17.69
N LEU A 249 -2.08 -1.35 18.43
CA LEU A 249 -2.95 -0.25 18.87
C LEU A 249 -2.30 0.64 19.94
N VAL A 250 -1.28 0.17 20.68
CA VAL A 250 -0.49 1.01 21.60
C VAL A 250 0.59 1.74 20.80
N SER A 251 0.15 2.52 19.82
CA SER A 251 1.00 3.32 18.94
C SER A 251 0.25 4.58 18.50
N SER A 252 0.87 5.39 17.64
CA SER A 252 0.19 6.54 17.02
C SER A 252 -1.06 6.12 16.24
N TYR A 253 -1.09 4.90 15.69
CA TYR A 253 -2.25 4.38 14.98
C TYR A 253 -3.48 4.22 15.89
N GLY A 254 -3.33 3.68 17.11
CA GLY A 254 -4.48 3.51 18.01
C GLY A 254 -5.07 4.83 18.48
N GLN A 255 -4.26 5.87 18.66
CA GLN A 255 -4.74 7.23 18.96
C GLN A 255 -5.57 7.80 17.80
N LEU A 256 -5.08 7.65 16.56
CA LEU A 256 -5.83 8.05 15.36
C LEU A 256 -7.13 7.26 15.23
N LEU A 257 -7.11 5.96 15.52
CA LEU A 257 -8.30 5.14 15.51
C LEU A 257 -9.32 5.61 16.55
N LEU A 258 -8.87 5.88 17.78
CA LEU A 258 -9.71 6.41 18.86
C LEU A 258 -10.37 7.74 18.45
N GLU A 259 -9.61 8.66 17.87
CA GLU A 259 -10.14 9.93 17.35
C GLU A 259 -11.22 9.71 16.29
N LYS A 260 -11.00 8.77 15.35
CA LYS A 260 -11.99 8.43 14.31
C LYS A 260 -13.29 7.89 14.92
N ILE A 261 -13.22 6.97 15.87
CA ILE A 261 -14.40 6.30 16.45
C ILE A 261 -15.17 7.16 17.46
N SER A 262 -14.54 8.17 18.06
CA SER A 262 -15.18 9.12 18.97
C SER A 262 -16.02 10.18 18.24
N ARG A 263 -15.84 10.31 16.91
CA ARG A 263 -16.60 11.25 16.06
C ARG A 263 -17.86 10.63 15.45
N THR A 264 -18.02 9.31 15.54
CA THR A 264 -19.17 8.56 15.01
C THR A 264 -20.16 8.24 16.10
#